data_AF-A0A101GF14-F1
#
_entry.id   AF-A0A101GF14-F1
#
_cell.length_a   1.000
_cell.length_b   1.000
_cell.length_c   1.000
_cell.angle_alpha   90.00
_cell.angle_beta   90.00
_cell.angle_gamma   90.00
#
_symmetry.space_group_name_H-M   'P 1'
#
loop_
_entity.id
_entity.type
_entity.pdbx_description
1 polymer ?
#
loop_
_entity_poly.entity_id
_entity_poly.type
_entity_poly.pdbx_seq_one_letter_code
_entity_poly.pdbx_strand_id
1 'polypeptide(L)'
;MKNVIYFLIALFVVSCGSTGTKSKYEQTIGHYLQTDKRGSKYDLKFKVIELNEQGTITVADSIAYLTDEFRKDKALIVKRVELAKKMTETLLAKEKKQSEIDKYNADIAVMNARVDSLRNLPPDNLNGYDSRNANDILALIIRCKYSLVPPGGTTVEETFDFYLSPDGSKCYGKTRAK
;
A
#
# COMPACT_ATOMS: atom_id res chain seq x y z
N MET A 1 -39.65 -48.00 36.32
CA MET A 1 -40.66 -47.80 35.25
C MET A 1 -40.15 -46.66 34.40
N LYS A 2 -39.41 -46.96 33.32
CA LYS A 2 -39.88 -47.09 31.93
C LYS A 2 -40.44 -45.78 31.35
N ASN A 3 -39.60 -45.20 30.49
CA ASN A 3 -39.93 -44.53 29.22
C ASN A 3 -40.89 -43.34 29.25
N VAL A 4 -40.35 -42.12 29.09
CA VAL A 4 -40.80 -41.24 28.00
C VAL A 4 -39.58 -40.61 27.34
N ILE A 5 -39.32 -41.10 26.14
CA ILE A 5 -38.29 -40.71 25.19
C ILE A 5 -38.98 -39.73 24.22
N TYR A 6 -38.33 -38.58 24.00
CA TYR A 6 -38.46 -37.66 22.86
C TYR A 6 -39.78 -36.88 22.68
N PHE A 7 -39.68 -35.55 22.68
CA PHE A 7 -40.15 -34.72 21.56
C PHE A 7 -39.48 -33.34 21.60
N LEU A 8 -38.80 -32.99 20.49
CA LEU A 8 -38.21 -31.68 20.11
C LEU A 8 -36.98 -31.24 20.94
N ILE A 9 -35.70 -31.38 20.54
CA ILE A 9 -35.01 -31.20 19.25
C ILE A 9 -35.65 -30.11 18.36
N ALA A 10 -35.54 -28.86 18.81
CA ALA A 10 -35.54 -27.61 18.02
C ALA A 10 -35.20 -26.49 19.03
N LEU A 11 -34.13 -25.71 18.98
CA LEU A 11 -33.15 -25.38 17.95
C LEU A 11 -31.77 -25.24 18.63
N PHE A 12 -30.92 -26.25 18.55
CA PHE A 12 -29.47 -26.08 18.68
C PHE A 12 -28.87 -25.89 17.28
N VAL A 13 -29.30 -24.81 16.62
CA VAL A 13 -28.52 -24.17 15.54
C VAL A 13 -28.04 -22.83 16.08
N VAL A 14 -27.08 -22.89 17.00
CA VAL A 14 -26.01 -21.89 16.97
C VAL A 14 -25.25 -22.20 15.70
N SER A 15 -25.75 -21.67 14.58
CA SER A 15 -24.94 -21.48 13.41
C SER A 15 -23.82 -20.54 13.82
N CYS A 16 -22.61 -21.08 13.99
CA CYS A 16 -21.37 -20.33 13.88
C CYS A 16 -21.26 -19.82 12.44
N GLY A 17 -22.12 -18.85 12.08
CA GLY A 17 -21.98 -18.02 10.91
C GLY A 17 -20.98 -16.92 11.24
N SER A 18 -20.06 -16.65 10.32
CA SER A 18 -19.02 -15.63 10.35
C SER A 18 -19.58 -14.19 10.35
N THR A 19 -20.51 -13.86 11.24
CA THR A 19 -21.28 -12.60 11.21
C THR A 19 -20.54 -11.44 11.89
N GLY A 20 -19.56 -11.70 12.75
CA GLY A 20 -18.88 -10.66 13.53
C GLY A 20 -17.84 -9.83 12.77
N THR A 21 -17.04 -10.45 11.89
CA THR A 21 -15.96 -9.75 11.15
C THR A 21 -16.49 -8.97 9.96
N LYS A 22 -17.40 -9.57 9.17
CA LYS A 22 -18.05 -8.87 8.05
C LYS A 22 -18.84 -7.64 8.52
N SER A 23 -19.58 -7.74 9.63
CA SER A 23 -20.27 -6.59 10.20
C SER A 23 -19.30 -5.50 10.67
N LYS A 24 -18.13 -5.88 11.19
CA LYS A 24 -17.09 -4.93 11.63
C LYS A 24 -16.48 -4.16 10.45
N TYR A 25 -16.18 -4.84 9.36
CA TYR A 25 -15.65 -4.19 8.15
C TYR A 25 -16.69 -3.28 7.51
N GLU A 26 -17.94 -3.74 7.41
CA GLU A 26 -19.04 -2.91 6.92
C GLU A 26 -19.18 -1.62 7.72
N GLN A 27 -19.15 -1.69 9.05
CA GLN A 27 -19.18 -0.51 9.91
C GLN A 27 -17.98 0.41 9.69
N THR A 28 -16.78 -0.16 9.59
CA THR A 28 -15.53 0.60 9.41
C THR A 28 -15.51 1.30 8.05
N ILE A 29 -15.92 0.62 6.99
CA ILE A 29 -16.03 1.17 5.63
C ILE A 29 -17.13 2.23 5.57
N GLY A 30 -18.30 1.94 6.12
CA GLY A 30 -19.42 2.87 6.17
C GLY A 30 -19.08 4.13 6.95
N HIS A 31 -18.34 4.01 8.06
CA HIS A 31 -17.83 5.15 8.82
C HIS A 31 -16.83 5.97 8.00
N TYR A 32 -15.87 5.31 7.35
CA TYR A 32 -14.86 5.97 6.51
C TYR A 32 -15.49 6.73 5.34
N LEU A 33 -16.48 6.17 4.65
CA LEU A 33 -17.14 6.81 3.51
C LEU A 33 -18.04 7.97 3.90
N GLN A 34 -18.61 7.93 5.11
CA GLN A 34 -19.54 8.92 5.60
C GLN A 34 -18.90 9.95 6.52
N THR A 35 -17.58 9.95 6.68
CA THR A 35 -16.88 10.91 7.56
C THR A 35 -15.85 11.68 6.75
N ASP A 36 -15.92 13.00 6.78
CA ASP A 36 -14.88 13.84 6.16
C ASP A 36 -13.57 13.83 6.97
N LYS A 37 -12.53 14.45 6.42
CA LYS A 37 -11.21 14.56 7.08
C LYS A 37 -11.25 15.34 8.40
N ARG A 38 -12.29 16.13 8.66
CA ARG A 38 -12.50 16.94 9.87
C ARG A 38 -13.40 16.24 10.90
N GLY A 39 -13.93 15.05 10.59
CA GLY A 39 -14.81 14.27 11.45
C GLY A 39 -16.32 14.55 11.25
N SER A 40 -16.70 15.40 10.29
CA SER A 40 -18.10 15.67 9.99
C SER A 40 -18.73 14.46 9.32
N LYS A 41 -19.93 14.06 9.77
CA LYS A 41 -20.66 12.91 9.23
C LYS A 41 -21.65 13.33 8.15
N TYR A 42 -21.73 12.55 7.08
CA TYR A 42 -22.73 12.65 6.03
C TYR A 42 -23.73 11.49 6.13
N ASP A 43 -25.02 11.77 5.94
CA ASP A 43 -26.04 10.72 5.80
C ASP A 43 -26.15 10.30 4.34
N LEU A 44 -25.28 9.39 3.91
CA LEU A 44 -25.22 8.92 2.52
C LEU A 44 -26.02 7.63 2.31
N LYS A 45 -26.91 7.24 3.24
CA LYS A 45 -27.67 5.97 3.22
C LYS A 45 -26.84 4.78 2.69
N PHE A 46 -25.62 4.66 3.22
CA PHE A 46 -24.66 3.66 2.79
C PHE A 46 -25.22 2.25 2.94
N LYS A 47 -25.05 1.41 1.91
CA LYS A 47 -25.43 0.00 1.95
C LYS A 47 -24.38 -0.86 1.25
N VAL A 48 -23.94 -1.91 1.92
CA VAL A 48 -23.09 -2.94 1.33
C VAL A 48 -23.93 -3.84 0.41
N ILE A 49 -23.43 -4.06 -0.81
CA ILE A 49 -23.99 -4.99 -1.78
C ILE A 49 -23.19 -6.29 -1.77
N GLU A 50 -21.86 -6.20 -1.77
CA GLU A 50 -20.94 -7.33 -1.72
C GLU A 50 -19.70 -6.97 -0.90
N LEU A 51 -19.18 -7.95 -0.14
CA LEU A 51 -18.04 -7.76 0.74
C LEU A 51 -17.19 -9.02 0.83
N ASN A 52 -15.96 -8.94 0.33
CA ASN A 52 -15.01 -10.05 0.25
C ASN A 52 -13.61 -9.63 0.72
N GLU A 53 -12.96 -10.48 1.52
CA GLU A 53 -11.54 -10.34 1.80
C GLU A 53 -10.74 -10.73 0.55
N GLN A 54 -9.79 -9.90 0.13
CA GLN A 54 -8.93 -10.14 -1.03
C GLN A 54 -7.52 -10.58 -0.64
N GLY A 55 -7.10 -10.28 0.58
CA GLY A 55 -5.78 -10.62 1.09
C GLY A 55 -5.31 -9.66 2.16
N THR A 56 -4.01 -9.69 2.41
CA THR A 56 -3.34 -8.90 3.44
C THR A 56 -2.10 -8.23 2.86
N ILE A 57 -1.72 -7.10 3.44
CA ILE A 57 -0.40 -6.49 3.26
C ILE A 57 0.42 -6.84 4.49
N THR A 58 1.57 -7.45 4.29
CA THR A 58 2.51 -7.80 5.36
C THR A 58 3.67 -6.81 5.46
N VAL A 59 4.45 -6.91 6.53
CA VAL A 59 5.75 -6.22 6.65
C VAL A 59 6.67 -6.59 5.49
N ALA A 60 6.74 -7.86 5.11
CA ALA A 60 7.55 -8.31 3.98
C ALA A 60 7.16 -7.61 2.67
N ASP A 61 5.85 -7.48 2.40
CA ASP A 61 5.35 -6.79 1.20
C ASP A 61 5.75 -5.32 1.19
N SER A 62 5.66 -4.64 2.35
CA SER A 62 6.05 -3.24 2.43
C SER A 62 7.56 -3.05 2.28
N ILE A 63 8.39 -3.92 2.87
CA ILE A 63 9.84 -3.88 2.70
C ILE A 63 10.20 -4.11 1.22
N ALA A 64 9.56 -5.08 0.57
CA ALA A 64 9.78 -5.37 -0.84
C ALA A 64 9.43 -4.16 -1.72
N TYR A 65 8.27 -3.53 -1.48
CA TYR A 65 7.86 -2.33 -2.20
C TYR A 65 8.84 -1.17 -2.00
N LEU A 66 9.20 -0.85 -0.76
CA LEU A 66 10.13 0.24 -0.45
C LEU A 66 11.53 0.00 -1.03
N THR A 67 11.99 -1.25 -1.00
CA THR A 67 13.27 -1.65 -1.61
C THR A 67 13.25 -1.49 -3.13
N ASP A 68 12.14 -1.84 -3.79
CA ASP A 68 12.00 -1.69 -5.23
C ASP A 68 11.92 -0.22 -5.64
N GLU A 69 11.17 0.63 -4.92
CA GLU A 69 11.13 2.07 -5.16
C GLU A 69 12.51 2.71 -4.97
N PHE A 70 13.21 2.37 -3.88
CA PHE A 70 14.59 2.82 -3.66
C PHE A 70 15.50 2.41 -4.82
N ARG A 71 15.38 1.18 -5.32
CA ARG A 71 16.17 0.70 -6.46
C ARG A 71 15.87 1.48 -7.73
N LYS A 72 14.61 1.82 -8.01
CA LYS A 72 14.20 2.61 -9.19
C LYS A 72 14.77 4.01 -9.13
N ASP A 73 14.63 4.70 -8.00
CA ASP A 73 15.16 6.05 -7.81
C ASP A 73 16.68 6.08 -7.95
N LYS A 74 17.35 5.13 -7.32
CA LYS A 74 18.81 4.95 -7.42
C LYS A 74 19.24 4.70 -8.87
N ALA A 75 18.55 3.83 -9.59
CA ALA A 75 18.84 3.54 -10.99
C ALA A 75 18.65 4.79 -11.88
N LEU A 76 17.63 5.62 -11.60
CA LEU A 76 17.42 6.87 -12.31
C LEU A 76 18.58 7.85 -12.08
N ILE A 77 19.07 7.98 -10.85
CA ILE A 77 20.20 8.85 -10.52
C ILE A 77 21.48 8.35 -11.18
N VAL A 78 21.76 7.04 -11.11
CA VAL A 78 22.93 6.43 -11.78
C VAL A 78 22.91 6.73 -13.29
N LYS A 79 21.76 6.55 -13.96
CA LYS A 79 21.61 6.88 -15.39
C LYS A 79 21.92 8.34 -15.69
N ARG A 80 21.51 9.27 -14.83
CA ARG A 80 21.80 10.71 -15.00
C ARG A 80 23.28 11.02 -14.85
N VAL A 81 23.96 10.42 -13.87
CA VAL A 81 25.40 10.60 -13.67
C VAL A 81 26.21 9.98 -14.81
N GLU A 82 25.83 8.79 -15.28
CA GLU A 82 26.46 8.14 -16.43
C GLU A 82 26.28 8.96 -17.73
N LEU A 83 25.12 9.57 -17.94
CA LEU A 83 24.90 10.48 -19.05
C LEU A 83 25.80 11.72 -18.97
N ALA A 84 25.88 12.35 -17.79
CA ALA A 84 26.77 13.49 -17.56
C ALA A 84 28.23 13.12 -17.82
N LYS A 85 28.68 11.95 -17.33
CA LYS A 85 30.01 11.41 -17.61
C LYS A 85 30.28 11.27 -19.10
N LYS A 86 29.35 10.67 -19.85
CA LYS A 86 29.49 10.50 -21.31
C LYS A 86 29.57 11.84 -22.05
N MET A 87 28.83 12.85 -21.60
CA MET A 87 28.92 14.20 -22.14
C MET A 87 30.29 14.82 -21.86
N THR A 88 30.81 14.67 -20.63
CA THR A 88 32.16 15.14 -20.26
C THR A 88 33.26 14.41 -21.04
N GLU A 89 33.17 13.11 -21.23
CA GLU A 89 34.09 12.33 -22.09
C GLU A 89 34.09 12.84 -23.53
N THR A 90 32.91 13.24 -24.04
CA THR A 90 32.77 13.82 -25.39
C THR A 90 33.44 15.19 -25.50
N LEU A 91 33.38 16.02 -24.44
CA LEU A 91 34.06 17.31 -24.38
C LEU A 91 35.57 17.13 -24.27
N LEU A 92 36.02 16.24 -23.38
CA LEU A 92 37.43 15.89 -23.19
C LEU A 92 38.08 15.45 -24.51
N ALA A 93 37.41 14.63 -25.30
CA ALA A 93 37.93 14.15 -26.58
C ALA A 93 38.22 15.26 -27.62
N LYS A 94 37.63 16.45 -27.44
CA LYS A 94 37.79 17.61 -28.34
C LYS A 94 38.71 18.68 -27.76
N GLU A 95 39.06 18.56 -26.49
CA GLU A 95 39.81 19.56 -25.75
C GLU A 95 41.31 19.48 -26.08
N LYS A 96 41.97 20.64 -26.09
CA LYS A 96 43.41 20.78 -26.38
C LYS A 96 44.17 21.45 -25.25
N LYS A 97 43.48 22.20 -24.39
CA LYS A 97 44.07 22.93 -23.29
C LYS A 97 44.25 22.00 -22.08
N GLN A 98 45.50 21.80 -21.67
CA GLN A 98 45.84 20.86 -20.59
C GLN A 98 45.05 21.11 -19.29
N SER A 99 44.87 22.37 -18.89
CA SER A 99 44.11 22.68 -17.66
C SER A 99 42.64 22.23 -17.72
N GLU A 100 42.02 22.26 -18.90
CA GLU A 100 40.64 21.79 -19.09
C GLU A 100 40.60 20.26 -19.18
N ILE A 101 41.61 19.63 -19.79
CA ILE A 101 41.80 18.18 -19.79
C ILE A 101 41.89 17.66 -18.34
N ASP A 102 42.73 18.28 -17.52
CA ASP A 102 42.92 17.90 -16.11
C ASP A 102 41.61 18.04 -15.33
N LYS A 103 40.86 19.13 -15.57
CA LYS A 103 39.55 19.37 -14.98
C LYS A 103 38.54 18.28 -15.39
N TYR A 104 38.40 17.97 -16.68
CA TYR A 104 37.46 16.94 -17.13
C TYR A 104 37.82 15.55 -16.60
N ASN A 105 39.11 15.22 -16.50
CA ASN A 105 39.55 13.98 -15.87
C ASN A 105 39.16 13.93 -14.38
N ALA A 106 39.34 15.03 -13.65
CA ALA A 106 38.90 15.13 -12.26
C ALA A 106 37.38 14.98 -12.12
N ASP A 107 36.60 15.64 -12.98
CA ASP A 107 35.14 15.52 -12.99
C ASP A 107 34.68 14.07 -13.28
N ILE A 108 35.31 13.40 -14.25
CA ILE A 108 35.05 11.99 -14.57
C ILE A 108 35.38 11.09 -13.38
N ALA A 109 36.49 11.32 -12.68
CA ALA A 109 36.84 10.57 -11.48
C ALA A 109 35.80 10.72 -10.37
N VAL A 110 35.32 11.95 -10.13
CA VAL A 110 34.23 12.23 -9.18
C VAL A 110 32.94 11.51 -9.58
N MET A 111 32.57 11.55 -10.87
CA MET A 111 31.37 10.87 -11.37
C MET A 111 31.46 9.34 -11.23
N ASN A 112 32.62 8.74 -11.50
CA ASN A 112 32.86 7.31 -11.28
C ASN A 112 32.68 6.95 -9.80
N ALA A 113 33.36 7.68 -8.89
CA ALA A 113 33.23 7.46 -7.45
C ALA A 113 31.79 7.60 -6.97
N ARG A 114 31.03 8.56 -7.54
CA ARG A 114 29.61 8.73 -7.24
C ARG A 114 28.76 7.56 -7.71
N VAL A 115 28.99 7.04 -8.93
CA VAL A 115 28.28 5.86 -9.45
C VAL A 115 28.56 4.64 -8.58
N ASP A 116 29.81 4.41 -8.19
CA ASP A 116 30.19 3.28 -7.34
C ASP A 116 29.56 3.39 -5.95
N SER A 117 29.58 4.59 -5.36
CA SER A 117 28.89 4.88 -4.11
C SER A 117 27.39 4.59 -4.19
N LEU A 118 26.72 5.04 -5.26
CA LEU A 118 25.28 4.80 -5.46
C LEU A 118 24.96 3.32 -5.67
N ARG A 119 25.77 2.59 -6.45
CA ARG A 119 25.54 1.16 -6.70
C ARG A 119 25.59 0.33 -5.42
N ASN A 120 26.48 0.70 -4.50
CA ASN A 120 26.66 0.02 -3.21
C ASN A 120 25.78 0.57 -2.08
N LEU A 121 25.01 1.65 -2.31
CA LEU A 121 24.14 2.23 -1.29
C LEU A 121 22.96 1.28 -0.97
N PRO A 122 22.79 0.86 0.29
CA PRO A 122 21.63 0.08 0.72
C PRO A 122 20.37 0.98 0.85
N PRO A 123 19.15 0.39 0.86
CA PRO A 123 17.93 1.14 1.13
C PRO A 123 18.00 1.87 2.48
N ASP A 124 17.69 3.16 2.49
CA ASP A 124 17.64 4.02 3.67
C ASP A 124 16.20 4.32 4.15
N ASN A 125 15.22 3.78 3.42
CA ASN A 125 13.79 3.99 3.64
C ASN A 125 13.12 2.85 4.43
N LEU A 126 13.90 1.99 5.10
CA LEU A 126 13.39 0.84 5.87
C LEU A 126 13.31 1.09 7.40
N ASN A 127 13.61 2.31 7.85
CA ASN A 127 13.56 2.67 9.26
C ASN A 127 12.18 2.33 9.87
N GLY A 128 12.18 1.60 11.00
CA GLY A 128 10.95 1.17 11.69
C GLY A 128 10.52 -0.28 11.39
N TYR A 129 11.19 -0.97 10.47
CA TYR A 129 10.99 -2.40 10.23
C TYR A 129 11.99 -3.31 10.95
N ASP A 130 13.09 -2.77 11.49
CA ASP A 130 14.24 -3.55 11.98
C ASP A 130 13.92 -4.60 13.07
N SER A 131 12.85 -4.38 13.85
CA SER A 131 12.40 -5.28 14.92
C SER A 131 11.08 -6.00 14.62
N ARG A 132 10.51 -5.80 13.43
CA ARG A 132 9.20 -6.33 13.05
C ARG A 132 9.31 -7.72 12.45
N ASN A 133 8.32 -8.57 12.70
CA ASN A 133 8.25 -9.86 12.02
C ASN A 133 7.79 -9.65 10.57
N ALA A 134 8.46 -10.30 9.62
CA ALA A 134 8.13 -10.21 8.19
C ALA A 134 6.67 -10.59 7.88
N ASN A 135 6.08 -11.49 8.68
CA ASN A 135 4.70 -11.98 8.52
C ASN A 135 3.66 -11.12 9.26
N ASP A 136 4.06 -10.06 9.97
CA ASP A 136 3.11 -9.17 10.62
C ASP A 136 2.20 -8.54 9.57
N ILE A 137 0.89 -8.66 9.78
CA ILE A 137 -0.11 -8.00 8.95
C ILE A 137 -0.10 -6.51 9.27
N LEU A 138 0.05 -5.68 8.24
CA LEU A 138 -0.07 -4.23 8.30
C LEU A 138 -1.46 -3.75 7.89
N ALA A 139 -2.09 -4.43 6.93
CA ALA A 139 -3.44 -4.12 6.51
C ALA A 139 -4.18 -5.34 5.95
N LEU A 140 -5.51 -5.32 6.08
CA LEU A 140 -6.43 -6.21 5.38
C LEU A 140 -6.93 -5.52 4.12
N ILE A 141 -7.03 -6.24 3.01
CA ILE A 141 -7.60 -5.74 1.75
C ILE A 141 -9.02 -6.28 1.63
N ILE A 142 -10.00 -5.38 1.73
CA ILE A 142 -11.42 -5.72 1.69
C ILE A 142 -12.04 -5.12 0.43
N ARG A 143 -12.46 -5.96 -0.50
CA ARG A 143 -13.24 -5.53 -1.66
C ARG A 143 -14.68 -5.35 -1.26
N CYS A 144 -15.18 -4.14 -1.44
CA CYS A 144 -16.57 -3.81 -1.14
C CYS A 144 -17.24 -3.21 -2.37
N LYS A 145 -18.31 -3.85 -2.82
CA LYS A 145 -19.32 -3.23 -3.67
C LYS A 145 -20.39 -2.64 -2.77
N TYR A 146 -20.69 -1.36 -2.93
CA TYR A 146 -21.64 -0.64 -2.09
C TYR A 146 -22.47 0.36 -2.90
N SER A 147 -23.57 0.80 -2.31
CA SER A 147 -24.33 1.95 -2.78
C SER A 147 -24.31 3.11 -1.79
N LEU A 148 -24.39 4.33 -2.32
CA LEU A 148 -24.54 5.57 -1.59
C LEU A 148 -25.71 6.36 -2.18
N VAL A 149 -26.50 7.00 -1.33
CA VAL A 149 -27.55 7.95 -1.72
C VAL A 149 -27.34 9.23 -0.92
N PRO A 150 -26.76 10.29 -1.53
CA PRO A 150 -26.69 11.59 -0.89
C PRO A 150 -28.09 12.16 -0.58
N PRO A 151 -28.22 13.06 0.41
CA PRO A 151 -29.49 13.73 0.67
C PRO A 151 -29.98 14.48 -0.59
N GLY A 152 -31.17 14.13 -1.08
CA GLY A 152 -31.74 14.70 -2.31
C GLY A 152 -31.08 14.25 -3.62
N GLY A 153 -30.13 13.30 -3.56
CA GLY A 153 -29.43 12.76 -4.72
C GLY A 153 -30.00 11.41 -5.20
N THR A 154 -29.42 10.92 -6.29
CA THR A 154 -29.68 9.56 -6.81
C THR A 154 -28.70 8.55 -6.22
N THR A 155 -29.07 7.27 -6.29
CA THR A 155 -28.20 6.17 -5.88
C THR A 155 -26.99 6.05 -6.81
N VAL A 156 -25.80 5.89 -6.22
CA VAL A 156 -24.57 5.56 -6.91
C VAL A 156 -24.05 4.23 -6.37
N GLU A 157 -23.71 3.31 -7.27
CA GLU A 157 -23.00 2.07 -6.92
C GLU A 157 -21.52 2.17 -7.26
N GLU A 158 -20.67 1.72 -6.35
CA GLU A 158 -19.23 1.74 -6.52
C GLU A 158 -18.60 0.42 -6.07
N THR A 159 -17.40 0.11 -6.56
CA THR A 159 -16.61 -1.03 -6.11
C THR A 159 -15.17 -0.61 -5.89
N PHE A 160 -14.69 -0.79 -4.66
CA PHE A 160 -13.36 -0.37 -4.22
C PHE A 160 -12.73 -1.44 -3.34
N ASP A 161 -11.40 -1.49 -3.37
CA ASP A 161 -10.58 -2.20 -2.39
C ASP A 161 -10.24 -1.24 -1.26
N PHE A 162 -10.63 -1.60 -0.03
CA PHE A 162 -10.38 -0.84 1.19
C PHE A 162 -9.24 -1.48 1.98
N TYR A 163 -8.37 -0.64 2.52
CA TYR A 163 -7.22 -1.06 3.31
C TYR A 163 -7.53 -0.84 4.79
N LEU A 164 -7.91 -1.89 5.49
CA LEU A 164 -8.26 -1.82 6.91
C LEU A 164 -7.05 -2.16 7.78
N SER A 165 -7.05 -1.68 9.02
CA SER A 165 -6.10 -2.12 10.05
C SER A 165 -6.17 -3.64 10.26
N PRO A 166 -5.13 -4.27 10.84
CA PRO A 166 -5.10 -5.72 11.03
C PRO A 166 -6.25 -6.24 11.89
N ASP A 167 -6.73 -5.43 12.84
CA ASP A 167 -7.89 -5.74 13.66
C ASP A 167 -9.23 -5.35 12.97
N GLY A 168 -9.18 -4.68 11.81
CA GLY A 168 -10.34 -4.21 11.05
C GLY A 168 -11.09 -3.03 11.66
N SER A 169 -10.54 -2.33 12.65
CA SER A 169 -11.22 -1.21 13.33
C SER A 169 -11.04 0.16 12.67
N LYS A 170 -10.05 0.30 11.78
CA LYS A 170 -9.73 1.55 11.08
C LYS A 170 -9.56 1.30 9.58
N CYS A 171 -10.02 2.23 8.75
CA CYS A 171 -9.72 2.27 7.33
C CYS A 171 -8.59 3.28 7.07
N TYR A 172 -7.51 2.84 6.41
CA TYR A 172 -6.39 3.69 6.01
C TYR A 172 -6.63 4.38 4.66
N GLY A 173 -7.46 3.79 3.80
CA GLY A 173 -7.74 4.32 2.48
C GLY A 173 -8.50 3.34 1.59
N LYS A 174 -8.75 3.77 0.35
CA LYS A 174 -9.36 2.93 -0.68
C LYS A 174 -8.75 3.18 -2.05
N THR A 175 -8.76 2.17 -2.91
CA THR A 175 -8.42 2.28 -4.34
C THR A 175 -9.53 1.66 -5.18
N ARG A 176 -9.73 2.18 -6.40
CA ARG A 176 -10.72 1.59 -7.31
C ARG A 176 -10.32 0.14 -7.56
N ALA A 177 -11.27 -0.79 -7.42
CA ALA A 177 -11.01 -2.21 -7.68
C ALA A 177 -10.52 -2.36 -9.12
N LYS A 178 -9.44 -3.13 -9.30
CA LYS A 178 -8.94 -3.54 -10.62
C LYS A 178 -9.72 -4.75 -11.12
#